data_AF-A0AAE4JG82-F1
#
_entry.id   AF-A0AAE4JG82-F1
#
_cell.length_a   1.000
_cell.length_b   1.000
_cell.length_c   1.000
_cell.angle_alpha   90.00
_cell.angle_beta   90.00
_cell.angle_gamma   90.00
#
_symmetry.space_group_name_H-M   'P 1'
#
loop_
_entity.id
_entity.type
_entity.pdbx_description
1 polymer ?
#
loop_
_entity_poly.entity_id
_entity_poly.type
_entity_poly.pdbx_seq_one_letter_code
_entity_poly.pdbx_strand_id
1 'polypeptide(L)'
;MTEHAESAADEFPEPSGSGRVDVVGTAHVSEHSVQEVESAIEEAEPDIVAVELDEGRYRQIKGETPDDLDASDLLRGNTVFQFLAYWMLSYIQTRLGERFDIEPGADMKAGIETAERLGLGVALVDRDIQTTVQRFWARLTAVEKLKLIGSLAAEMGPPLTVGVTVGAVLGGMFAVVAGAFGGPFIVPGGSLSGILPGGLAGAVEGLLDTLLLICVVAAGIGIPIAALLTRFRSEADVEEFDMEQLTDTDVVSAMMEEFRQFSPGGAEALIDERDAFIAHRLVALREAGYHVLAVVGAGHREGIEGYLDNPETLPPMESLTGTESGRRVSLYKLIGYGFGVVFLVFFGLLILGGASQAVLLRLFVALVVVNAVLAGGLAKVAGAHWSSAIAAGAFGWLTSLFPLLAAGWFAGYVELRYISVNISDIGTLNEILNDQESPILDLVNRMRQVPLFRLILVVALTNVGSAIASYVVFPLLLPYISSDIGGMEGVSRLLWQGVREGTQILVGVL
;
A
#
# COMPACT_ATOMS: atom_id res chain seq x y z
N MET A 1 -28.11 3.21 -14.53
CA MET A 1 -28.08 3.32 -16.00
C MET A 1 -26.61 3.21 -16.36
N THR A 2 -26.23 2.04 -16.85
CA THR A 2 -24.86 1.64 -17.14
C THR A 2 -24.45 2.24 -18.48
N GLU A 3 -23.62 3.27 -18.45
CA GLU A 3 -22.81 3.64 -19.61
C GLU A 3 -21.75 2.54 -19.78
N HIS A 4 -22.02 1.61 -20.70
CA HIS A 4 -20.96 0.83 -21.32
C HIS A 4 -20.15 1.84 -22.15
N ALA A 5 -18.96 2.19 -21.66
CA ALA A 5 -17.97 2.84 -22.49
C ALA A 5 -17.71 1.92 -23.69
N GLU A 6 -17.93 2.45 -24.89
CA GLU A 6 -17.61 1.80 -26.15
C GLU A 6 -16.12 1.39 -26.12
N SER A 7 -15.84 0.10 -25.98
CA SER A 7 -14.50 -0.46 -26.14
C SER A 7 -14.20 -0.53 -27.64
N ALA A 8 -13.01 -0.11 -28.04
CA ALA A 8 -12.56 -0.11 -29.44
C ALA A 8 -12.33 -1.53 -30.02
N ALA A 9 -12.77 -2.59 -29.33
CA ALA A 9 -12.51 -4.00 -29.66
C ALA A 9 -13.70 -4.76 -30.28
N ASP A 10 -14.81 -4.08 -30.64
CA ASP A 10 -16.07 -4.75 -31.02
C ASP A 10 -16.31 -4.89 -32.55
N GLU A 11 -15.38 -4.51 -33.44
CA GLU A 11 -15.47 -4.90 -34.86
C GLU A 11 -14.84 -6.28 -35.07
N PHE A 12 -15.44 -7.31 -34.47
CA PHE A 12 -15.10 -8.68 -34.83
C PHE A 12 -15.57 -8.99 -36.25
N PRO A 13 -14.75 -9.69 -37.07
CA PRO A 13 -15.19 -10.19 -38.36
C PRO A 13 -16.38 -11.16 -38.20
N GLU A 14 -17.02 -11.53 -39.32
CA GLU A 14 -18.04 -12.59 -39.30
C GLU A 14 -17.37 -13.94 -38.99
N PRO A 15 -17.94 -14.78 -38.11
CA PRO A 15 -17.32 -16.03 -37.68
C PRO A 15 -17.17 -17.04 -38.83
N SER A 16 -16.00 -17.69 -38.90
CA SER A 16 -15.66 -18.63 -39.99
C SER A 16 -16.34 -20.01 -39.89
N GLY A 17 -16.91 -20.41 -38.74
CA GLY A 17 -17.62 -21.68 -38.65
C GLY A 17 -17.80 -22.28 -37.25
N SER A 18 -17.27 -23.49 -37.03
CA SER A 18 -17.62 -24.34 -35.86
C SER A 18 -16.95 -23.95 -34.53
N GLY A 19 -16.16 -22.86 -34.51
CA GLY A 19 -15.42 -22.41 -33.33
C GLY A 19 -14.21 -23.30 -32.99
N ARG A 20 -13.00 -22.72 -32.90
CA ARG A 20 -11.80 -23.41 -32.39
C ARG A 20 -10.89 -22.40 -31.71
N VAL A 21 -10.15 -22.85 -30.69
CA VAL A 21 -9.10 -22.06 -30.04
C VAL A 21 -7.79 -22.82 -30.18
N ASP A 22 -6.78 -22.16 -30.73
CA ASP A 22 -5.39 -22.64 -30.77
C ASP A 22 -4.56 -21.75 -29.83
N VAL A 23 -3.71 -22.33 -28.98
CA VAL A 23 -2.96 -21.60 -27.94
C VAL A 23 -1.46 -21.58 -28.28
N VAL A 24 -0.88 -20.38 -28.31
CA VAL A 24 0.56 -20.14 -28.48
C VAL A 24 1.12 -19.62 -27.16
N GLY A 25 1.98 -20.42 -26.53
CA GLY A 25 2.67 -20.06 -25.30
C GLY A 25 3.95 -19.27 -25.61
N THR A 26 4.13 -18.11 -25.00
CA THR A 26 5.30 -17.25 -25.24
C THR A 26 6.15 -17.08 -23.98
N ALA A 27 7.47 -17.06 -24.16
CA ALA A 27 8.39 -16.55 -23.15
C ALA A 27 8.54 -15.04 -23.42
N HIS A 28 7.81 -14.20 -22.66
CA HIS A 28 7.60 -12.74 -22.85
C HIS A 28 8.84 -11.82 -22.94
N VAL A 29 10.01 -12.35 -23.25
CA VAL A 29 11.31 -11.68 -23.22
C VAL A 29 12.28 -12.23 -24.29
N SER A 30 11.82 -12.88 -25.35
CA SER A 30 12.71 -13.38 -26.43
C SER A 30 12.26 -12.94 -27.83
N GLU A 31 13.24 -12.58 -28.69
CA GLU A 31 12.99 -12.29 -30.11
C GLU A 31 12.42 -13.52 -30.84
N HIS A 32 12.76 -14.72 -30.36
CA HIS A 32 12.22 -15.97 -30.89
C HIS A 32 10.71 -16.06 -30.68
N SER A 33 10.20 -15.69 -29.50
CA SER A 33 8.76 -15.68 -29.21
C SER A 33 7.99 -14.74 -30.15
N VAL A 34 8.57 -13.60 -30.53
CA VAL A 34 7.95 -12.66 -31.48
C VAL A 34 7.76 -13.32 -32.85
N GLN A 35 8.83 -13.91 -33.40
CA GLN A 35 8.77 -14.58 -34.71
C GLN A 35 7.83 -15.78 -34.71
N GLU A 36 7.79 -16.52 -33.61
CA GLU A 36 6.88 -17.66 -33.42
C GLU A 36 5.42 -17.22 -33.44
N VAL A 37 5.08 -16.11 -32.76
CA VAL A 37 3.74 -15.54 -32.78
C VAL A 37 3.35 -15.06 -34.18
N GLU A 38 4.21 -14.30 -34.85
CA GLU A 38 3.93 -13.83 -36.22
C GLU A 38 3.68 -14.99 -37.19
N SER A 39 4.56 -16.00 -37.15
CA SER A 39 4.45 -17.18 -38.02
C SER A 39 3.20 -18.00 -37.72
N ALA A 40 2.85 -18.16 -36.44
CA ALA A 40 1.65 -18.89 -36.03
C ALA A 40 0.37 -18.19 -36.49
N ILE A 41 0.31 -16.86 -36.45
CA ILE A 41 -0.84 -16.10 -36.97
C ILE A 41 -0.95 -16.25 -38.49
N GLU A 42 0.16 -16.13 -39.21
CA GLU A 42 0.18 -16.25 -40.67
C GLU A 42 -0.17 -17.67 -41.15
N GLU A 43 0.23 -18.71 -40.42
CA GLU A 43 -0.08 -20.11 -40.79
C GLU A 43 -1.49 -20.54 -40.39
N ALA A 44 -1.97 -20.09 -39.23
CA ALA A 44 -3.28 -20.49 -38.73
C ALA A 44 -4.44 -19.76 -39.44
N GLU A 45 -4.21 -18.56 -39.97
CA GLU A 45 -5.25 -17.69 -40.55
C GLU A 45 -6.52 -17.55 -39.67
N PRO A 46 -6.39 -17.14 -38.39
CA PRO A 46 -7.52 -17.08 -37.47
C PRO A 46 -8.45 -15.89 -37.77
N ASP A 47 -9.71 -15.96 -37.30
CA ASP A 47 -10.63 -14.82 -37.33
C ASP A 47 -10.22 -13.74 -36.30
N ILE A 48 -9.73 -14.21 -35.15
CA ILE A 48 -9.41 -13.38 -33.98
C ILE A 48 -8.06 -13.79 -33.41
N VAL A 49 -7.21 -12.80 -33.14
CA VAL A 49 -6.04 -12.95 -32.28
C VAL A 49 -6.41 -12.49 -30.87
N ALA A 50 -6.44 -13.42 -29.93
CA ALA A 50 -6.65 -13.14 -28.53
C ALA A 50 -5.30 -12.94 -27.83
N VAL A 51 -5.13 -11.85 -27.09
CA VAL A 51 -3.88 -11.54 -26.38
C VAL A 51 -4.10 -11.46 -24.88
N GLU A 52 -3.15 -11.99 -24.12
CA GLU A 52 -3.10 -11.90 -22.64
C GLU A 52 -2.75 -10.49 -22.17
N LEU A 53 -3.62 -9.52 -22.49
CA LEU A 53 -3.51 -8.13 -22.11
C LEU A 53 -4.85 -7.60 -21.62
N ASP A 54 -4.79 -6.75 -20.60
CA ASP A 54 -5.93 -5.94 -20.18
C ASP A 54 -5.99 -4.63 -20.97
N GLU A 55 -7.17 -3.99 -20.95
CA GLU A 55 -7.44 -2.73 -21.65
C GLU A 55 -6.45 -1.61 -21.30
N GLY A 56 -6.05 -1.48 -20.03
CA GLY A 56 -5.12 -0.44 -19.59
C GLY A 56 -3.73 -0.64 -20.18
N ARG A 57 -3.24 -1.88 -20.19
CA ARG A 57 -1.95 -2.22 -20.80
C ARG A 57 -1.99 -2.12 -22.33
N TYR A 58 -3.10 -2.49 -22.96
CA TYR A 58 -3.29 -2.33 -24.40
C TYR A 58 -3.17 -0.86 -24.83
N ARG A 59 -3.87 0.06 -24.14
CA ARG A 59 -3.77 1.50 -24.38
C ARG A 59 -2.35 2.04 -24.20
N GLN A 60 -1.65 1.57 -23.16
CA GLN A 60 -0.26 1.93 -22.92
C GLN A 60 0.66 1.51 -24.07
N ILE A 61 0.48 0.29 -24.61
CA ILE A 61 1.23 -0.21 -25.78
C ILE A 61 0.92 0.62 -27.03
N LYS A 62 -0.31 1.11 -27.18
CA LYS A 62 -0.72 2.03 -28.25
C LYS A 62 -0.21 3.46 -28.07
N GLY A 63 0.48 3.76 -26.98
CA GLY A 63 1.03 5.08 -26.69
C GLY A 63 0.00 6.08 -26.16
N GLU A 64 -1.17 5.60 -25.72
CA GLU A 64 -2.14 6.44 -25.02
C GLU A 64 -1.65 6.79 -23.62
N THR A 65 -2.03 7.97 -23.13
CA THR A 65 -1.65 8.42 -21.78
C THR A 65 -2.58 7.74 -20.77
N PRO A 66 -2.05 7.19 -19.65
CA PRO A 66 -2.89 6.65 -18.60
C PRO A 66 -3.88 7.71 -18.09
N ASP A 67 -5.13 7.30 -17.85
CA ASP A 67 -6.16 8.21 -17.33
C ASP A 67 -5.75 8.79 -15.96
N ASP A 68 -6.09 10.06 -15.73
CA ASP A 68 -5.91 10.73 -14.44
C ASP A 68 -6.67 9.94 -13.35
N LEU A 69 -6.04 9.71 -12.19
CA LEU A 69 -6.71 9.02 -11.08
C LEU A 69 -7.76 9.92 -10.44
N ASP A 70 -9.01 9.46 -10.39
CA ASP A 70 -10.09 10.17 -9.74
C ASP A 70 -9.87 10.28 -8.22
N ALA A 71 -10.07 11.49 -7.69
CA ALA A 71 -9.86 11.79 -6.26
C ALA A 71 -10.73 10.93 -5.32
N SER A 72 -11.83 10.37 -5.82
CA SER A 72 -12.72 9.50 -5.05
C SER A 72 -12.24 8.05 -4.95
N ASP A 73 -11.48 7.57 -5.93
CA ASP A 73 -10.89 6.23 -5.91
C ASP A 73 -9.69 6.15 -4.97
N LEU A 74 -8.91 7.24 -4.92
CA LEU A 74 -7.82 7.46 -3.95
C LEU A 74 -8.29 7.33 -2.49
N LEU A 75 -9.53 7.71 -2.20
CA LEU A 75 -10.11 7.69 -0.85
C LEU A 75 -10.82 6.38 -0.49
N ARG A 76 -11.23 5.57 -1.48
CA ARG A 76 -11.92 4.29 -1.25
C ARG A 76 -10.97 3.13 -0.90
N GLY A 77 -9.66 3.36 -0.95
CA GLY A 77 -8.64 2.37 -0.56
C GLY A 77 -8.28 1.38 -1.66
N ASN A 78 -8.97 1.43 -2.81
CA ASN A 78 -8.63 0.63 -3.99
C ASN A 78 -7.26 1.02 -4.57
N THR A 79 -6.93 2.30 -4.46
CA THR A 79 -5.72 2.87 -5.06
C THR A 79 -4.44 2.44 -4.36
N VAL A 80 -4.48 2.00 -3.10
CA VAL A 80 -3.29 1.40 -2.45
C VAL A 80 -2.87 0.14 -3.19
N PHE A 81 -3.83 -0.67 -3.60
CA PHE A 81 -3.56 -1.89 -4.37
C PHE A 81 -3.21 -1.60 -5.82
N GLN A 82 -3.82 -0.56 -6.41
CA GLN A 82 -3.41 -0.06 -7.73
C GLN A 82 -1.96 0.41 -7.73
N PHE A 83 -1.56 1.23 -6.74
CA PHE A 83 -0.17 1.66 -6.56
C PHE A 83 0.77 0.48 -6.33
N LEU A 84 0.39 -0.47 -5.49
CA LEU A 84 1.17 -1.68 -5.25
C LEU A 84 1.33 -2.51 -6.54
N ALA A 85 0.27 -2.65 -7.32
CA ALA A 85 0.27 -3.37 -8.59
C ALA A 85 1.25 -2.76 -9.58
N TYR A 86 1.15 -1.45 -9.81
CA TYR A 86 2.03 -0.75 -10.73
C TYR A 86 3.47 -0.66 -10.23
N TRP A 87 3.69 -0.50 -8.92
CA TRP A 87 5.04 -0.53 -8.35
C TRP A 87 5.69 -1.90 -8.53
N MET A 88 4.96 -2.98 -8.24
CA MET A 88 5.42 -4.35 -8.46
C MET A 88 5.69 -4.62 -9.93
N LEU A 89 4.80 -4.18 -10.82
CA LEU A 89 4.97 -4.29 -12.27
C LEU A 89 6.19 -3.51 -12.74
N SER A 90 6.39 -2.29 -12.26
CA SER A 90 7.56 -1.47 -12.57
C SER A 90 8.85 -2.11 -12.07
N TYR A 91 8.87 -2.68 -10.86
CA TYR A 91 10.01 -3.42 -10.34
C TYR A 91 10.35 -4.65 -11.20
N ILE A 92 9.33 -5.44 -11.58
CA ILE A 92 9.48 -6.60 -12.46
C ILE A 92 9.97 -6.18 -13.85
N GLN A 93 9.40 -5.12 -14.41
CA GLN A 93 9.80 -4.55 -15.70
C GLN A 93 11.26 -4.10 -15.71
N THR A 94 11.70 -3.37 -14.68
CA THR A 94 13.11 -2.93 -14.56
C THR A 94 14.06 -4.13 -14.41
N ARG A 95 13.72 -5.13 -13.59
CA ARG A 95 14.55 -6.32 -13.36
C ARG A 95 14.67 -7.24 -14.58
N LEU A 96 13.62 -7.37 -15.39
CA LEU A 96 13.60 -8.22 -16.59
C LEU A 96 14.19 -7.51 -17.81
N GLY A 97 13.89 -6.22 -17.99
CA GLY A 97 14.40 -5.43 -19.13
C GLY A 97 15.93 -5.33 -19.14
N GLU A 98 16.58 -5.23 -17.98
CA GLU A 98 18.05 -5.17 -17.88
C GLU A 98 18.75 -6.50 -18.20
N ARG A 99 18.07 -7.65 -18.09
CA ARG A 99 18.67 -8.98 -18.35
C ARG A 99 18.49 -9.47 -19.78
N PHE A 100 17.46 -9.02 -20.48
CA PHE A 100 17.05 -9.63 -21.75
C PHE A 100 16.99 -8.67 -22.96
N ASP A 101 17.38 -7.39 -22.83
CA ASP A 101 17.49 -6.39 -23.92
C ASP A 101 16.26 -6.32 -24.86
N ILE A 102 15.08 -6.72 -24.36
CA ILE A 102 13.80 -6.79 -25.09
C ILE A 102 12.72 -6.14 -24.24
N GLU A 103 11.85 -5.35 -24.88
CA GLU A 103 10.72 -4.66 -24.25
C GLU A 103 9.68 -5.69 -23.76
N PRO A 104 9.35 -5.74 -22.45
CA PRO A 104 8.36 -6.68 -21.93
C PRO A 104 7.01 -6.53 -22.63
N GLY A 105 6.50 -7.62 -23.22
CA GLY A 105 5.26 -7.62 -23.99
C GLY A 105 5.43 -7.37 -25.50
N ALA A 106 6.67 -7.42 -26.02
CA ALA A 106 6.95 -7.32 -27.45
C ALA A 106 6.24 -8.40 -28.29
N ASP A 107 6.09 -9.61 -27.74
CA ASP A 107 5.34 -10.73 -28.33
C ASP A 107 3.84 -10.43 -28.47
N MET A 108 3.22 -9.87 -27.43
CA MET A 108 1.81 -9.46 -27.47
C MET A 108 1.59 -8.29 -28.43
N LYS A 109 2.53 -7.34 -28.46
CA LYS A 109 2.53 -6.23 -29.41
C LYS A 109 2.64 -6.73 -30.85
N ALA A 110 3.53 -7.69 -31.12
CA ALA A 110 3.65 -8.31 -32.44
C ALA A 110 2.38 -9.05 -32.85
N GLY A 111 1.70 -9.72 -31.91
CA GLY A 111 0.39 -10.33 -32.12
C GLY A 111 -0.67 -9.31 -32.53
N ILE A 112 -0.76 -8.18 -31.81
CA ILE A 112 -1.68 -7.07 -32.12
C ILE A 112 -1.36 -6.47 -33.50
N GLU A 113 -0.11 -6.11 -33.76
CA GLU A 113 0.32 -5.47 -35.01
C GLU A 113 0.12 -6.39 -36.21
N THR A 114 0.36 -7.70 -36.05
CA THR A 114 0.13 -8.70 -37.10
C THR A 114 -1.35 -8.90 -37.37
N ALA A 115 -2.18 -8.98 -36.33
CA ALA A 115 -3.64 -9.04 -36.49
C ALA A 115 -4.17 -7.82 -37.25
N GLU A 116 -3.76 -6.61 -36.87
CA GLU A 116 -4.16 -5.37 -37.55
C GLU A 116 -3.67 -5.32 -39.00
N ARG A 117 -2.42 -5.74 -39.26
CA ARG A 117 -1.84 -5.81 -40.61
C ARG A 117 -2.64 -6.75 -41.53
N LEU A 118 -3.13 -7.87 -40.99
CA LEU A 118 -3.89 -8.87 -41.72
C LEU A 118 -5.40 -8.60 -41.72
N GLY A 119 -5.87 -7.58 -40.98
CA GLY A 119 -7.30 -7.24 -40.88
C GLY A 119 -8.11 -8.22 -40.04
N LEU A 120 -7.47 -8.86 -39.05
CA LEU A 120 -8.08 -9.81 -38.12
C LEU A 120 -8.63 -9.06 -36.88
N GLY A 121 -9.58 -9.67 -36.18
CA GLY A 121 -10.07 -9.14 -34.90
C GLY A 121 -9.02 -9.27 -33.79
N VAL A 122 -8.99 -8.31 -32.86
CA VAL A 122 -8.13 -8.37 -31.66
C VAL A 122 -9.01 -8.48 -30.41
N ALA A 123 -8.81 -9.53 -29.62
CA ALA A 123 -9.53 -9.75 -28.38
C ALA A 123 -8.62 -9.64 -27.16
N LEU A 124 -8.96 -8.74 -26.23
CA LEU A 124 -8.31 -8.65 -24.92
C LEU A 124 -8.96 -9.66 -23.96
N VAL A 125 -8.19 -10.68 -23.57
CA VAL A 125 -8.70 -11.81 -22.77
C VAL A 125 -8.23 -11.83 -21.32
N ASP A 126 -7.37 -10.90 -20.92
CA ASP A 126 -6.88 -10.84 -19.54
C ASP A 126 -7.75 -9.93 -18.64
N ARG A 127 -7.63 -10.16 -17.33
CA ARG A 127 -8.29 -9.39 -16.29
C ARG A 127 -7.49 -8.14 -15.98
N ASP A 128 -8.19 -7.07 -15.59
CA ASP A 128 -7.57 -5.87 -15.04
C ASP A 128 -6.51 -6.20 -13.97
N ILE A 129 -5.30 -5.68 -14.18
CA ILE A 129 -4.14 -5.96 -13.33
C ILE A 129 -4.38 -5.57 -11.87
N GLN A 130 -5.17 -4.53 -11.60
CA GLN A 130 -5.47 -4.10 -10.23
C GLN A 130 -6.32 -5.14 -9.52
N THR A 131 -7.33 -5.67 -10.20
CA THR A 131 -8.17 -6.76 -9.69
C THR A 131 -7.31 -7.99 -9.42
N THR A 132 -6.39 -8.34 -10.32
CA THR A 132 -5.46 -9.45 -10.15
C THR A 132 -4.57 -9.26 -8.91
N VAL A 133 -4.00 -8.08 -8.71
CA VAL A 133 -3.14 -7.79 -7.53
C VAL A 133 -3.93 -7.71 -6.23
N GLN A 134 -5.15 -7.18 -6.25
CA GLN A 134 -6.02 -7.18 -5.07
C GLN A 134 -6.35 -8.58 -4.61
N ARG A 135 -6.67 -9.47 -5.56
CA ARG A 135 -6.99 -10.86 -5.27
C ARG A 135 -5.78 -11.65 -4.82
N PHE A 136 -4.62 -11.42 -5.44
CA PHE A 136 -3.34 -11.89 -4.94
C PHE A 136 -3.19 -11.54 -3.46
N TRP A 137 -3.30 -10.26 -3.11
CA TRP A 137 -3.16 -9.83 -1.72
C TRP A 137 -4.25 -10.37 -0.78
N ALA A 138 -5.47 -10.58 -1.28
CA ALA A 138 -6.57 -11.14 -0.49
C ALA A 138 -6.36 -12.63 -0.18
N ARG A 139 -5.83 -13.40 -1.15
CA ARG A 139 -5.57 -14.84 -1.03
C ARG A 139 -4.36 -15.17 -0.17
N LEU A 140 -3.38 -14.26 -0.07
CA LEU A 140 -2.24 -14.46 0.82
C LEU A 140 -2.69 -14.57 2.28
N THR A 141 -2.28 -15.66 2.92
CA THR A 141 -2.32 -15.87 4.36
C THR A 141 -1.46 -14.83 5.09
N ALA A 142 -1.70 -14.65 6.39
CA ALA A 142 -0.89 -13.76 7.21
C ALA A 142 0.61 -14.12 7.19
N VAL A 143 0.93 -15.42 7.05
CA VAL A 143 2.32 -15.90 6.98
C VAL A 143 2.95 -15.55 5.63
N GLU A 144 2.25 -15.75 4.52
CA GLU A 144 2.74 -15.37 3.18
C GLU A 144 2.94 -13.84 3.08
N LYS A 145 2.01 -13.03 3.62
CA LYS A 145 2.17 -11.57 3.69
C LYS A 145 3.41 -11.16 4.47
N LEU A 146 3.63 -11.78 5.63
CA LEU A 146 4.82 -11.50 6.45
C LEU A 146 6.12 -11.95 5.76
N LYS A 147 6.09 -13.06 5.03
CA LYS A 147 7.23 -13.54 4.22
C LYS A 147 7.59 -12.54 3.13
N LEU A 148 6.62 -12.08 2.33
CA LEU A 148 6.85 -11.12 1.24
C LEU A 148 7.34 -9.76 1.75
N ILE A 149 6.70 -9.23 2.79
CA ILE A 149 7.16 -7.98 3.41
C ILE A 149 8.55 -8.18 4.03
N GLY A 150 8.79 -9.35 4.62
CA GLY A 150 10.07 -9.71 5.23
C GLY A 150 11.20 -9.83 4.22
N SER A 151 10.97 -10.42 3.05
CA SER A 151 11.97 -10.53 1.97
C SER A 151 12.32 -9.17 1.40
N LEU A 152 11.32 -8.32 1.11
CA LEU A 152 11.54 -6.94 0.67
C LEU A 152 12.29 -6.12 1.72
N ALA A 153 11.92 -6.23 3.00
CA ALA A 153 12.61 -5.54 4.09
C ALA A 153 14.06 -6.03 4.26
N ALA A 154 14.33 -7.31 3.97
CA ALA A 154 15.69 -7.86 4.00
C ALA A 154 16.56 -7.36 2.83
N GLU A 155 15.98 -6.95 1.71
CA GLU A 155 16.70 -6.29 0.61
C GLU A 155 17.15 -4.86 0.98
N MET A 156 16.43 -4.17 1.88
CA MET A 156 16.77 -2.80 2.30
C MET A 156 18.09 -2.70 3.09
N GLY A 157 18.61 -3.82 3.59
CA GLY A 157 19.88 -3.86 4.30
C GLY A 157 19.99 -5.02 5.29
N PRO A 158 21.08 -5.09 6.06
CA PRO A 158 21.26 -6.15 7.05
C PRO A 158 20.08 -6.23 8.02
N PRO A 159 19.54 -7.43 8.33
CA PRO A 159 18.37 -7.61 9.21
C PRO A 159 18.48 -6.88 10.55
N LEU A 160 19.68 -6.85 11.13
CA LEU A 160 19.96 -6.12 12.36
C LEU A 160 19.78 -4.60 12.18
N THR A 161 20.24 -4.04 11.07
CA THR A 161 20.11 -2.61 10.76
C THR A 161 18.65 -2.21 10.59
N VAL A 162 17.87 -3.02 9.87
CA VAL A 162 16.43 -2.79 9.68
C VAL A 162 15.68 -2.91 11.00
N GLY A 163 15.93 -3.97 11.76
CA GLY A 163 15.31 -4.19 13.07
C GLY A 163 15.63 -3.08 14.07
N VAL A 164 16.90 -2.66 14.18
CA VAL A 164 17.32 -1.56 15.06
C VAL A 164 16.69 -0.24 14.63
N THR A 165 16.63 0.06 13.34
CA THR A 165 16.02 1.30 12.83
C THR A 165 14.53 1.36 13.18
N VAL A 166 13.77 0.30 12.88
CA VAL A 166 12.34 0.23 13.21
C VAL A 166 12.12 0.28 14.72
N GLY A 167 12.92 -0.46 15.49
CA GLY A 167 12.89 -0.44 16.94
C GLY A 167 13.16 0.95 17.52
N ALA A 168 14.14 1.68 17.00
CA ALA A 168 14.48 3.02 17.44
C ALA A 168 13.37 4.04 17.15
N VAL A 169 12.72 3.95 15.99
CA VAL A 169 11.58 4.81 15.64
C VAL A 169 10.40 4.57 16.60
N LEU A 170 10.02 3.31 16.80
CA LEU A 170 8.92 2.95 17.70
C LEU A 170 9.25 3.26 19.16
N GLY A 171 10.51 3.03 19.57
CA GLY A 171 11.02 3.40 20.88
C GLY A 171 11.01 4.90 21.13
N GLY A 172 11.37 5.69 20.12
CA GLY A 172 11.25 7.15 20.13
C GLY A 172 9.83 7.61 20.37
N MET A 173 8.87 7.09 19.59
CA MET A 173 7.46 7.42 19.76
C MET A 173 6.94 7.03 21.15
N PHE A 174 7.24 5.81 21.60
CA PHE A 174 6.82 5.34 22.91
C PHE A 174 7.43 6.15 24.05
N ALA A 175 8.74 6.45 23.99
CA ALA A 175 9.43 7.17 25.05
C ALA A 175 8.90 8.60 25.24
N VAL A 176 8.54 9.26 24.14
CA VAL A 176 7.93 10.59 24.20
C VAL A 176 6.54 10.54 24.85
N VAL A 177 5.72 9.54 24.50
CA VAL A 177 4.39 9.36 25.11
C VAL A 177 4.53 8.99 26.58
N ALA A 178 5.33 7.97 26.90
CA ALA A 178 5.55 7.50 28.25
C ALA A 178 6.06 8.64 29.15
N GLY A 179 7.11 9.34 28.73
CA GLY A 179 7.70 10.46 29.47
C GLY A 179 6.72 11.61 29.75
N ALA A 180 5.73 11.80 28.88
CA ALA A 180 4.69 12.81 29.08
C ALA A 180 3.65 12.43 30.16
N PHE A 181 3.44 11.14 30.44
CA PHE A 181 2.37 10.65 31.32
C PHE A 181 2.84 9.96 32.62
N GLY A 182 4.04 9.38 32.67
CA GLY A 182 4.46 8.52 33.79
C GLY A 182 5.64 9.00 34.62
N GLY A 183 6.24 10.15 34.30
CA GLY A 183 7.48 10.59 34.96
C GLY A 183 8.68 9.73 34.56
N PRO A 184 9.80 9.77 35.31
CA PRO A 184 10.96 8.93 35.02
C PRO A 184 10.66 7.44 35.23
N PHE A 185 10.97 6.58 34.26
CA PHE A 185 10.65 5.15 34.29
C PHE A 185 11.83 4.26 34.68
N ILE A 186 13.04 4.63 34.25
CA ILE A 186 14.26 3.82 34.35
C ILE A 186 15.25 4.51 35.29
N VAL A 187 15.44 5.82 35.16
CA VAL A 187 16.36 6.62 35.98
C VAL A 187 15.58 7.23 37.15
N PRO A 188 15.82 6.80 38.41
CA PRO A 188 15.12 7.37 39.56
C PRO A 188 15.39 8.88 39.69
N GLY A 189 14.36 9.67 39.96
CA GLY A 189 14.50 11.12 40.12
C GLY A 189 15.42 11.48 41.29
N GLY A 190 16.34 12.43 41.06
CA GLY A 190 17.33 12.88 42.05
C GLY A 190 18.64 12.10 42.04
N SER A 191 18.85 11.18 41.10
CA SER A 191 20.09 10.41 40.95
C SER A 191 21.34 11.29 40.68
N LEU A 192 21.15 12.46 40.08
CA LEU A 192 22.20 13.41 39.71
C LEU A 192 22.16 14.72 40.53
N SER A 193 21.23 14.83 41.50
CA SER A 193 21.05 16.06 42.29
C SER A 193 22.24 16.41 43.18
N GLY A 194 23.13 15.45 43.47
CA GLY A 194 24.39 15.65 44.20
C GLY A 194 25.59 16.01 43.32
N ILE A 195 25.45 15.95 42.00
CA ILE A 195 26.54 16.12 41.02
C ILE A 195 26.31 17.37 40.17
N LEU A 196 25.06 17.70 39.87
CA LEU A 196 24.69 18.83 39.01
C LEU A 196 23.73 19.79 39.74
N PRO A 197 23.72 21.09 39.38
CA PRO A 197 22.72 22.04 39.88
C PRO A 197 21.31 21.56 39.54
N GLY A 198 20.35 21.68 40.46
CA GLY A 198 19.05 20.99 40.39
C GLY A 198 18.27 21.13 39.07
N GLY A 199 18.31 22.30 38.42
CA GLY A 199 17.65 22.50 37.12
C GLY A 199 18.35 21.77 35.96
N LEU A 200 19.68 21.65 35.99
CA LEU A 200 20.48 20.88 35.03
C LEU A 200 20.41 19.37 35.34
N ALA A 201 20.40 18.99 36.61
CA ALA A 201 20.26 17.60 37.04
C ALA A 201 18.96 16.98 36.51
N GLY A 202 17.81 17.65 36.72
CA GLY A 202 16.52 17.15 36.24
C GLY A 202 16.41 17.06 34.72
N ALA A 203 16.99 18.01 33.99
CA ALA A 203 17.00 18.00 32.52
C ALA A 203 17.85 16.83 31.96
N VAL A 204 19.02 16.58 32.57
CA VAL A 204 19.91 15.48 32.17
C VAL A 204 19.32 14.13 32.56
N GLU A 205 18.70 14.02 33.74
CA GLU A 205 17.98 12.81 34.17
C GLU A 205 16.84 12.45 33.21
N GLY A 206 16.00 13.43 32.82
CA GLY A 206 14.89 13.20 31.88
C GLY A 206 15.37 12.80 30.48
N LEU A 207 16.46 13.41 29.99
CA LEU A 207 17.06 13.04 28.71
C LEU A 207 17.62 11.60 28.75
N LEU A 208 18.35 11.26 29.81
CA LEU A 208 18.90 9.91 30.01
C LEU A 208 17.80 8.85 30.10
N ASP A 209 16.75 9.14 30.86
CA ASP A 209 15.59 8.26 30.99
C ASP A 209 14.91 8.00 29.65
N THR A 210 14.69 9.07 28.88
CA THR A 210 14.10 8.99 27.54
C THR A 210 14.98 8.16 26.60
N LEU A 211 16.29 8.42 26.56
CA LEU A 211 17.23 7.68 25.70
C LEU A 211 17.32 6.19 26.08
N LEU A 212 17.36 5.89 27.37
CA LEU A 212 17.34 4.51 27.86
C LEU A 212 16.04 3.79 27.49
N LEU A 213 14.91 4.48 27.60
CA LEU A 213 13.62 3.92 27.24
C LEU A 213 13.55 3.65 25.72
N ILE A 214 14.07 4.55 24.89
CA ILE A 214 14.22 4.32 23.44
C ILE A 214 15.06 3.07 23.20
N CYS A 215 16.23 2.95 23.82
CA CYS A 215 17.11 1.79 23.64
C CYS A 215 16.45 0.47 24.08
N VAL A 216 15.75 0.48 25.20
CA VAL A 216 15.08 -0.72 25.74
C VAL A 216 13.94 -1.16 24.83
N VAL A 217 13.09 -0.23 24.39
CA VAL A 217 12.00 -0.52 23.45
C VAL A 217 12.55 -0.90 22.08
N ALA A 218 13.61 -0.23 21.62
CA ALA A 218 14.28 -0.53 20.37
C ALA A 218 14.90 -1.93 20.37
N ALA A 219 15.52 -2.35 21.46
CA ALA A 219 16.02 -3.71 21.61
C ALA A 219 14.86 -4.71 21.72
N GLY A 220 13.85 -4.41 22.55
CA GLY A 220 12.69 -5.28 22.80
C GLY A 220 11.82 -5.54 21.57
N ILE A 221 11.74 -4.59 20.63
CA ILE A 221 10.98 -4.72 19.37
C ILE A 221 11.91 -5.04 18.20
N GLY A 222 13.04 -4.34 18.10
CA GLY A 222 13.96 -4.41 16.97
C GLY A 222 14.74 -5.72 16.88
N ILE A 223 15.12 -6.33 18.01
CA ILE A 223 15.80 -7.64 17.99
C ILE A 223 14.85 -8.75 17.50
N PRO A 224 13.59 -8.86 17.99
CA PRO A 224 12.63 -9.80 17.42
C PRO A 224 12.37 -9.59 15.93
N ILE A 225 12.27 -8.33 15.47
CA ILE A 225 12.11 -8.01 14.04
C ILE A 225 13.35 -8.47 13.26
N ALA A 226 14.55 -8.15 13.73
CA ALA A 226 15.79 -8.58 13.09
C ALA A 226 15.88 -10.11 13.01
N ALA A 227 15.56 -10.82 14.09
CA ALA A 227 15.57 -12.28 14.15
C ALA A 227 14.48 -12.91 13.26
N LEU A 228 13.36 -12.22 13.05
CA LEU A 228 12.33 -12.62 12.10
C LEU A 228 12.82 -12.43 10.67
N LEU A 229 13.44 -11.29 10.36
CA LEU A 229 14.00 -10.98 9.04
C LEU A 229 15.14 -11.92 8.63
N THR A 230 15.98 -12.35 9.58
CA THR A 230 17.02 -13.36 9.28
C THR A 230 16.43 -14.71 8.88
N ARG A 231 15.19 -15.04 9.26
CA ARG A 231 14.51 -16.27 8.80
C ARG A 231 13.94 -16.13 7.39
N PHE A 232 13.76 -14.90 6.90
CA PHE A 232 13.23 -14.62 5.56
C PHE A 232 14.32 -14.30 4.54
N ARG A 233 15.53 -14.00 5.00
CA ARG A 233 16.71 -14.03 4.14
C ARG A 233 17.00 -15.49 3.83
N SER A 234 16.36 -16.03 2.79
CA SER A 234 16.90 -17.23 2.16
C SER A 234 18.33 -16.91 1.75
N GLU A 235 19.25 -17.81 2.08
CA GLU A 235 20.44 -17.95 1.24
C GLU A 235 19.87 -18.16 -0.15
N ALA A 236 20.05 -17.17 -1.03
CA ALA A 236 19.99 -17.41 -2.45
C ALA A 236 21.22 -18.28 -2.77
N ASP A 237 21.21 -19.53 -2.32
CA ASP A 237 21.75 -20.60 -3.12
C ASP A 237 20.79 -20.69 -4.29
N VAL A 238 21.04 -19.82 -5.27
CA VAL A 238 20.72 -20.15 -6.65
C VAL A 238 21.56 -21.40 -6.87
N GLU A 239 20.96 -22.58 -6.68
CA GLU A 239 21.44 -23.74 -7.42
C GLU A 239 21.44 -23.27 -8.86
N GLU A 240 22.65 -23.03 -9.38
CA GLU A 240 22.88 -22.71 -10.77
C GLU A 240 22.34 -23.93 -11.54
N PHE A 241 21.06 -23.87 -11.89
CA PHE A 241 20.45 -24.85 -12.77
C PHE A 241 21.31 -24.84 -14.04
N ASP A 242 21.80 -26.01 -14.42
CA ASP A 242 22.59 -26.23 -15.64
C ASP A 242 21.73 -25.80 -16.84
N MET A 243 21.87 -24.52 -17.23
CA MET A 243 20.97 -23.80 -18.14
C MET A 243 21.20 -24.16 -19.61
N GLU A 244 22.02 -25.18 -19.90
CA GLU A 244 22.45 -25.52 -21.26
C GLU A 244 21.55 -26.57 -21.94
N GLN A 245 20.49 -27.06 -21.29
CA GLN A 245 19.64 -28.15 -21.85
C GLN A 245 18.11 -28.03 -21.65
N LEU A 246 17.61 -26.93 -21.09
CA LEU A 246 16.17 -26.72 -20.88
C LEU A 246 15.61 -25.69 -21.87
N THR A 247 14.40 -25.90 -22.37
CA THR A 247 13.71 -24.84 -23.15
C THR A 247 13.28 -23.71 -22.21
N ASP A 248 13.11 -22.50 -22.73
CA ASP A 248 12.63 -21.35 -21.92
C ASP A 248 11.29 -21.68 -21.21
N THR A 249 10.46 -22.53 -21.84
CA THR A 249 9.19 -23.02 -21.27
C THR A 249 9.39 -23.94 -20.06
N ASP A 250 10.40 -24.81 -20.09
CA ASP A 250 10.71 -25.72 -18.98
C ASP A 250 11.22 -24.95 -17.75
N VAL A 251 12.01 -23.90 -17.97
CA VAL A 251 12.51 -23.00 -16.91
C VAL A 251 11.36 -22.25 -16.27
N VAL A 252 10.47 -21.66 -17.09
CA VAL A 252 9.28 -20.94 -16.58
C VAL A 252 8.40 -21.89 -15.76
N SER A 253 8.19 -23.12 -16.22
CA SER A 253 7.38 -24.12 -15.50
C SER A 253 7.98 -24.48 -14.14
N ALA A 254 9.29 -24.68 -14.07
CA ALA A 254 10.00 -24.95 -12.81
C ALA A 254 9.89 -23.77 -11.82
N MET A 255 10.03 -22.53 -12.31
CA MET A 255 9.87 -21.33 -11.49
C MET A 255 8.43 -21.16 -10.97
N MET A 256 7.43 -21.50 -11.78
CA MET A 256 6.02 -21.46 -11.37
C MET A 256 5.73 -22.48 -10.26
N GLU A 257 6.29 -23.69 -10.37
CA GLU A 257 6.14 -24.72 -9.34
C GLU A 257 6.82 -24.33 -8.03
N GLU A 258 8.03 -23.75 -8.09
CA GLU A 258 8.71 -23.23 -6.90
C GLU A 258 7.89 -22.10 -6.23
N PHE A 259 7.35 -21.17 -7.04
CA PHE A 259 6.48 -20.12 -6.53
C PHE A 259 5.21 -20.68 -5.88
N ARG A 260 4.60 -21.71 -6.47
CA ARG A 260 3.41 -22.39 -5.95
C ARG A 260 3.68 -23.06 -4.61
N GLN A 261 4.86 -23.62 -4.39
CA GLN A 261 5.29 -24.16 -3.10
C GLN A 261 5.55 -23.07 -2.06
N PHE A 262 6.13 -21.94 -2.49
CA PHE A 262 6.45 -20.82 -1.60
C PHE A 262 5.20 -20.04 -1.14
N SER A 263 4.27 -19.79 -2.07
CA SER A 263 3.07 -18.96 -1.87
C SER A 263 1.84 -19.55 -2.57
N PRO A 264 1.26 -20.65 -2.04
CA PRO A 264 0.09 -21.32 -2.64
C PRO A 264 -1.08 -20.39 -2.92
N GLY A 265 -1.42 -19.49 -1.98
CA GLY A 265 -2.53 -18.54 -2.19
C GLY A 265 -2.19 -17.49 -3.25
N GLY A 266 -0.91 -17.18 -3.41
CA GLY A 266 -0.42 -16.28 -4.46
C GLY A 266 -0.51 -16.90 -5.84
N ALA A 267 -0.10 -18.16 -5.98
CA ALA A 267 -0.22 -18.93 -7.22
C ALA A 267 -1.68 -19.14 -7.62
N GLU A 268 -2.57 -19.44 -6.67
CA GLU A 268 -4.00 -19.56 -6.95
C GLU A 268 -4.58 -18.26 -7.54
N ALA A 269 -4.19 -17.09 -7.03
CA ALA A 269 -4.69 -15.81 -7.51
C ALA A 269 -4.09 -15.32 -8.83
N LEU A 270 -2.77 -15.49 -9.00
CA LEU A 270 -2.02 -14.96 -10.15
C LEU A 270 -2.00 -15.92 -11.34
N ILE A 271 -2.15 -17.22 -11.10
CA ILE A 271 -2.09 -18.27 -12.11
C ILE A 271 -3.49 -18.88 -12.27
N ASP A 272 -3.96 -19.69 -11.31
CA ASP A 272 -5.16 -20.52 -11.51
C ASP A 272 -6.44 -19.71 -11.80
N GLU A 273 -6.67 -18.64 -11.04
CA GLU A 273 -7.81 -17.75 -11.27
C GLU A 273 -7.69 -16.94 -12.56
N ARG A 274 -6.46 -16.62 -12.97
CA ARG A 274 -6.17 -15.86 -14.19
C ARG A 274 -6.37 -16.75 -15.42
N ASP A 275 -5.87 -17.99 -15.38
CA ASP A 275 -6.10 -19.02 -16.39
C ASP A 275 -7.60 -19.27 -16.59
N ALA A 276 -8.35 -19.42 -15.49
CA ALA A 276 -9.79 -19.61 -15.55
C ALA A 276 -10.51 -18.39 -16.16
N PHE A 277 -10.04 -17.17 -15.88
CA PHE A 277 -10.62 -15.95 -16.46
C PHE A 277 -10.37 -15.87 -17.97
N ILE A 278 -9.13 -16.12 -18.39
CA ILE A 278 -8.74 -16.11 -19.81
C ILE A 278 -9.51 -17.21 -20.56
N ALA A 279 -9.56 -18.42 -20.00
CA ALA A 279 -10.31 -19.54 -20.57
C ALA A 279 -11.80 -19.22 -20.72
N HIS A 280 -12.44 -18.53 -19.76
CA HIS A 280 -13.83 -18.04 -19.92
C HIS A 280 -14.01 -17.18 -21.17
N ARG A 281 -13.08 -16.26 -21.42
CA ARG A 281 -13.13 -15.35 -22.57
C ARG A 281 -12.92 -16.11 -23.88
N LEU A 282 -11.96 -17.04 -23.91
CA LEU A 282 -11.68 -17.88 -25.08
C LEU A 282 -12.81 -18.86 -25.39
N VAL A 283 -13.42 -19.48 -24.38
CA VAL A 283 -14.60 -20.35 -24.56
C VAL A 283 -15.78 -19.55 -25.14
N ALA A 284 -16.01 -18.32 -24.67
CA ALA A 284 -17.07 -17.47 -25.21
C ALA A 284 -16.86 -17.15 -26.71
N LEU A 285 -15.62 -16.85 -27.12
CA LEU A 285 -15.29 -16.62 -28.53
C LEU A 285 -15.45 -17.89 -29.37
N ARG A 286 -15.02 -19.04 -28.85
CA ARG A 286 -15.22 -20.35 -29.49
C ARG A 286 -16.70 -20.66 -29.69
N GLU A 287 -17.52 -20.45 -28.66
CA GLU A 287 -18.97 -20.69 -28.72
C GLU A 287 -19.69 -19.73 -29.67
N ALA A 288 -19.14 -18.54 -29.88
CA ALA A 288 -19.61 -17.59 -30.89
C ALA A 288 -19.23 -18.01 -32.34
N GLY A 289 -18.43 -19.08 -32.51
CA GLY A 289 -18.09 -19.66 -33.82
C GLY A 289 -16.76 -19.19 -34.41
N TYR A 290 -15.96 -18.45 -33.64
CA TYR A 290 -14.68 -17.92 -34.10
C TYR A 290 -13.55 -18.94 -34.09
N HIS A 291 -12.68 -18.87 -35.09
CA HIS A 291 -11.35 -19.43 -35.01
C HIS A 291 -10.42 -18.42 -34.32
N VAL A 292 -9.98 -18.75 -33.11
CA VAL A 292 -9.16 -17.88 -32.26
C VAL A 292 -7.76 -18.45 -32.14
N LEU A 293 -6.75 -17.61 -32.37
CA LEU A 293 -5.38 -17.88 -31.93
C LEU A 293 -5.11 -17.08 -30.67
N ALA A 294 -4.90 -17.76 -29.54
CA ALA A 294 -4.62 -17.15 -28.25
C ALA A 294 -3.11 -17.07 -28.00
N VAL A 295 -2.58 -15.86 -27.93
CA VAL A 295 -1.19 -15.59 -27.53
C VAL A 295 -1.18 -15.35 -26.02
N VAL A 296 -0.58 -16.28 -25.28
CA VAL A 296 -0.56 -16.30 -23.81
C VAL A 296 0.84 -16.62 -23.31
N GLY A 297 1.15 -16.25 -22.08
CA GLY A 297 2.40 -16.61 -21.44
C GLY A 297 2.54 -18.12 -21.30
N ALA A 298 3.76 -18.62 -21.48
CA ALA A 298 4.07 -20.05 -21.39
C ALA A 298 3.61 -20.67 -20.05
N GLY A 299 3.65 -19.91 -18.95
CA GLY A 299 3.18 -20.34 -17.63
C GLY A 299 1.66 -20.50 -17.49
N HIS A 300 0.87 -19.92 -18.40
CA HIS A 300 -0.60 -19.98 -18.41
C HIS A 300 -1.14 -21.03 -19.40
N ARG A 301 -0.33 -21.42 -20.37
CA ARG A 301 -0.73 -22.32 -21.47
C ARG A 301 -1.39 -23.61 -20.98
N GLU A 302 -0.71 -24.37 -20.12
CA GLU A 302 -1.20 -25.67 -19.67
C GLU A 302 -2.54 -25.56 -18.92
N GLY A 303 -2.66 -24.55 -18.04
CA GLY A 303 -3.90 -24.30 -17.29
C GLY A 303 -5.06 -23.91 -18.20
N ILE A 304 -4.82 -23.05 -19.19
CA ILE A 304 -5.83 -22.62 -20.17
C ILE A 304 -6.26 -23.79 -21.05
N GLU A 305 -5.31 -24.55 -21.62
CA GLU A 305 -5.62 -25.74 -22.43
C GLU A 305 -6.47 -26.75 -21.65
N GLY A 306 -6.14 -26.98 -20.37
CA GLY A 306 -6.94 -27.86 -19.49
C GLY A 306 -8.41 -27.43 -19.34
N TYR A 307 -8.68 -26.12 -19.22
CA TYR A 307 -10.04 -25.59 -19.19
C TYR A 307 -10.72 -25.58 -20.56
N LEU A 308 -9.97 -25.38 -21.65
CA LEU A 308 -10.52 -25.44 -23.01
C LEU A 308 -10.98 -26.85 -23.38
N ASP A 309 -10.25 -27.87 -22.92
CA ASP A 309 -10.58 -29.29 -23.08
C ASP A 309 -11.77 -29.72 -22.20
N ASN A 310 -11.90 -29.16 -20.99
CA ASN A 310 -12.97 -29.48 -20.03
C ASN A 310 -13.67 -28.23 -19.50
N PRO A 311 -14.47 -27.51 -20.33
CA PRO A 311 -15.06 -26.21 -19.96
C PRO A 311 -15.99 -26.27 -18.75
N GLU A 312 -16.60 -27.42 -18.46
CA GLU A 312 -17.46 -27.62 -17.30
C GLU A 312 -16.73 -27.51 -15.95
N THR A 313 -15.40 -27.54 -15.95
CA THR A 313 -14.57 -27.35 -14.74
C THR A 313 -14.36 -25.88 -14.39
N LEU A 314 -14.75 -24.95 -15.28
CA LEU A 314 -14.56 -23.52 -15.07
C LEU A 314 -15.37 -23.02 -13.86
N PRO A 315 -14.72 -22.30 -12.92
CA PRO A 315 -15.43 -21.66 -11.82
C PRO A 315 -16.31 -20.51 -12.35
N PRO A 316 -17.38 -20.12 -11.64
CA PRO A 316 -18.26 -19.03 -12.09
C PRO A 316 -17.51 -17.71 -12.26
N MET A 317 -17.79 -16.94 -13.34
CA MET A 317 -17.12 -15.67 -13.63
C MET A 317 -17.21 -14.64 -12.49
N GLU A 318 -18.33 -14.65 -11.74
CA GLU A 318 -18.51 -13.80 -10.55
C GLU A 318 -17.44 -14.08 -9.46
N SER A 319 -17.00 -15.33 -9.33
CA SER A 319 -15.97 -15.71 -8.36
C SER A 319 -14.57 -15.24 -8.76
N LEU A 320 -14.35 -14.96 -10.05
CA LEU A 320 -13.08 -14.51 -10.63
C LEU A 320 -12.96 -12.98 -10.72
N THR A 321 -14.10 -12.29 -10.67
CA THR A 321 -14.21 -10.83 -10.85
C THR A 321 -14.59 -10.08 -9.56
N GLY A 322 -15.13 -10.76 -8.54
CA GLY A 322 -15.49 -10.14 -7.27
C GLY A 322 -14.29 -9.80 -6.37
N THR A 323 -14.45 -8.83 -5.46
CA THR A 323 -13.54 -8.65 -4.33
C THR A 323 -14.10 -9.39 -3.12
N GLU A 324 -13.36 -10.39 -2.62
CA GLU A 324 -13.67 -11.12 -1.38
C GLU A 324 -13.62 -10.14 -0.19
N SER A 325 -14.69 -9.36 0.02
CA SER A 325 -14.84 -8.47 1.16
C SER A 325 -15.26 -9.28 2.39
N GLY A 326 -14.33 -10.08 2.89
CA GLY A 326 -14.51 -10.85 4.11
C GLY A 326 -14.92 -9.95 5.28
N ARG A 327 -16.14 -10.16 5.77
CA ARG A 327 -16.81 -9.51 6.90
C ARG A 327 -16.10 -9.81 8.23
N ARG A 328 -14.86 -9.36 8.41
CA ARG A 328 -14.18 -9.38 9.71
C ARG A 328 -14.12 -7.95 10.23
N VAL A 329 -14.69 -7.72 11.41
CA VAL A 329 -14.55 -6.45 12.12
C VAL A 329 -13.06 -6.24 12.33
N SER A 330 -12.49 -5.32 11.57
CA SER A 330 -11.05 -5.15 11.59
C SER A 330 -10.64 -4.62 12.96
N LEU A 331 -9.74 -5.32 13.64
CA LEU A 331 -9.26 -4.95 14.97
C LEU A 331 -8.78 -3.49 15.01
N TYR A 332 -8.22 -2.97 13.92
CA TYR A 332 -7.81 -1.56 13.78
C TYR A 332 -8.99 -0.58 13.87
N LYS A 333 -10.17 -0.90 13.33
CA LYS A 333 -11.38 -0.08 13.47
C LYS A 333 -11.83 -0.04 14.92
N LEU A 334 -11.82 -1.20 15.59
CA LEU A 334 -12.22 -1.30 17.00
C LEU A 334 -11.26 -0.51 17.91
N ILE A 335 -9.96 -0.61 17.68
CA ILE A 335 -8.94 0.20 18.37
C ILE A 335 -9.15 1.69 18.09
N GLY A 336 -9.36 2.07 16.82
CA GLY A 336 -9.60 3.46 16.42
C GLY A 336 -10.84 4.08 17.07
N TYR A 337 -11.96 3.35 17.11
CA TYR A 337 -13.16 3.80 17.84
C TYR A 337 -12.93 3.83 19.35
N GLY A 338 -12.14 2.89 19.90
CA GLY A 338 -11.75 2.88 21.30
C GLY A 338 -11.05 4.16 21.74
N PHE A 339 -10.11 4.67 20.92
CA PHE A 339 -9.44 5.95 21.19
C PHE A 339 -10.43 7.12 21.25
N GLY A 340 -11.40 7.18 20.34
CA GLY A 340 -12.44 8.21 20.38
C GLY A 340 -13.32 8.14 21.60
N VAL A 341 -13.67 6.93 22.04
CA VAL A 341 -14.39 6.73 23.31
C VAL A 341 -13.56 7.21 24.50
N VAL A 342 -12.27 6.86 24.58
CA VAL A 342 -11.38 7.33 25.66
C VAL A 342 -11.31 8.85 25.71
N PHE A 343 -11.21 9.51 24.55
CA PHE A 343 -11.19 10.97 24.50
C PHE A 343 -12.52 11.59 24.97
N LEU A 344 -13.66 11.07 24.50
CA LEU A 344 -14.98 11.55 24.92
C LEU A 344 -15.21 11.31 26.42
N VAL A 345 -14.76 10.18 26.94
CA VAL A 345 -14.78 9.87 28.38
C VAL A 345 -13.89 10.85 29.14
N PHE A 346 -12.69 11.19 28.66
CA PHE A 346 -11.82 12.16 29.32
C PHE A 346 -12.51 13.53 29.49
N PHE A 347 -13.09 14.10 28.43
CA PHE A 347 -13.83 15.37 28.52
C PHE A 347 -15.12 15.23 29.34
N GLY A 348 -15.83 14.12 29.22
CA GLY A 348 -17.03 13.82 30.01
C GLY A 348 -16.74 13.76 31.52
N LEU A 349 -15.64 13.12 31.90
CA LEU A 349 -15.18 13.05 33.28
C LEU A 349 -14.72 14.41 33.80
N LEU A 350 -14.08 15.25 32.98
CA LEU A 350 -13.77 16.62 33.39
C LEU A 350 -15.05 17.44 33.66
N ILE A 351 -16.07 17.31 32.80
CA ILE A 351 -17.37 17.97 33.01
C ILE A 351 -18.03 17.49 34.31
N LEU A 352 -18.11 16.18 34.52
CA LEU A 352 -18.68 15.58 35.74
C LEU A 352 -17.84 15.92 36.99
N GLY A 353 -16.53 16.10 36.84
CA GLY A 353 -15.64 16.52 37.91
C GLY A 353 -15.79 17.99 38.30
N GLY A 354 -16.65 18.75 37.62
CA GLY A 354 -16.87 20.17 37.87
C GLY A 354 -15.87 21.10 37.17
N ALA A 355 -15.22 20.65 36.09
CA ALA A 355 -14.34 21.53 35.31
C ALA A 355 -15.14 22.71 34.75
N SER A 356 -14.60 23.93 34.93
CA SER A 356 -15.25 25.12 34.40
C SER A 356 -15.27 25.13 32.87
N GLN A 357 -16.28 25.77 32.29
CA GLN A 357 -16.37 25.96 30.83
C GLN A 357 -15.10 26.62 30.25
N ALA A 358 -14.50 27.56 31.00
CA ALA A 358 -13.27 28.23 30.59
C ALA A 358 -12.09 27.24 30.46
N VAL A 359 -11.94 26.31 31.40
CA VAL A 359 -10.89 25.28 31.36
C VAL A 359 -11.10 24.32 30.19
N LEU A 360 -12.34 23.84 30.01
CA LEU A 360 -12.68 22.94 28.91
C LEU A 360 -12.42 23.59 27.55
N LEU A 361 -12.85 24.85 27.38
CA LEU A 361 -12.63 25.61 26.16
C LEU A 361 -11.14 25.89 25.92
N ARG A 362 -10.37 26.21 26.97
CA ARG A 362 -8.92 26.43 26.86
C ARG A 362 -8.19 25.16 26.43
N LEU A 363 -8.54 24.00 26.99
CA LEU A 363 -7.97 22.70 26.59
C LEU A 363 -8.33 22.35 25.15
N PHE A 364 -9.59 22.53 24.76
CA PHE A 364 -10.03 22.27 23.39
C PHE A 364 -9.35 23.20 22.37
N VAL A 365 -9.34 24.51 22.63
CA VAL A 365 -8.67 25.49 21.77
C VAL A 365 -7.18 25.21 21.67
N ALA A 366 -6.52 24.86 22.76
CA ALA A 366 -5.11 24.49 22.72
C ALA A 366 -4.87 23.26 21.83
N LEU A 367 -5.70 22.22 21.92
CA LEU A 367 -5.60 21.04 21.06
C LEU A 367 -5.76 21.41 19.57
N VAL A 368 -6.74 22.26 19.25
CA VAL A 368 -6.99 22.74 17.89
C VAL A 368 -5.83 23.58 17.37
N VAL A 369 -5.33 24.53 18.16
CA VAL A 369 -4.25 25.43 17.76
C VAL A 369 -2.94 24.69 17.55
N VAL A 370 -2.58 23.77 18.44
CA VAL A 370 -1.35 22.98 18.32
C VAL A 370 -1.40 22.11 17.06
N ASN A 371 -2.53 21.47 16.78
CA ASN A 371 -2.73 20.73 15.54
C ASN A 371 -2.71 21.66 14.32
N ALA A 372 -3.32 22.84 14.40
CA ALA A 372 -3.33 23.80 13.31
C ALA A 372 -1.91 24.23 12.91
N VAL A 373 -1.06 24.50 13.91
CA VAL A 373 0.32 24.91 13.70
C VAL A 373 1.17 23.76 13.19
N LEU A 374 1.13 22.58 13.82
CA LEU A 374 2.05 21.49 13.44
C LEU A 374 1.57 20.72 12.20
N ALA A 375 0.30 20.31 12.14
CA ALA A 375 -0.21 19.58 10.99
C ALA A 375 -0.25 20.49 9.75
N GLY A 376 -0.79 21.71 9.88
CA GLY A 376 -0.80 22.68 8.79
C GLY A 376 0.60 23.18 8.40
N GLY A 377 1.48 23.39 9.39
CA GLY A 377 2.87 23.78 9.17
C GLY A 377 3.67 22.70 8.44
N LEU A 378 3.58 21.44 8.87
CA LEU A 378 4.27 20.33 8.20
C LEU A 378 3.66 20.01 6.83
N ALA A 379 2.33 20.15 6.65
CA ALA A 379 1.71 20.11 5.33
C ALA A 379 2.34 21.18 4.41
N LYS A 380 2.53 22.40 4.93
CA LYS A 380 3.14 23.47 4.15
C LYS A 380 4.61 23.19 3.83
N VAL A 381 5.38 22.69 4.80
CA VAL A 381 6.77 22.26 4.59
C VAL A 381 6.84 21.14 3.56
N ALA A 382 5.85 20.24 3.50
CA ALA A 382 5.76 19.17 2.52
C ALA A 382 5.59 19.67 1.08
N GLY A 383 5.08 20.91 0.90
CA GLY A 383 4.83 21.52 -0.41
C GLY A 383 3.35 21.77 -0.69
N ALA A 384 2.46 21.59 0.29
CA ALA A 384 1.02 21.74 0.11
C ALA A 384 0.61 23.16 -0.30
N HIS A 385 -0.48 23.24 -1.06
CA HIS A 385 -1.19 24.48 -1.29
C HIS A 385 -1.74 25.05 0.03
N TRP A 386 -1.90 26.37 0.12
CA TRP A 386 -2.34 27.02 1.36
C TRP A 386 -3.73 26.53 1.81
N SER A 387 -4.64 26.27 0.89
CA SER A 387 -5.94 25.68 1.16
C SER A 387 -5.83 24.28 1.79
N SER A 388 -4.94 23.43 1.27
CA SER A 388 -4.66 22.10 1.80
C SER A 388 -4.03 22.16 3.20
N ALA A 389 -3.09 23.09 3.42
CA ALA A 389 -2.47 23.31 4.73
C ALA A 389 -3.47 23.87 5.76
N ILE A 390 -4.39 24.74 5.34
CA ILE A 390 -5.48 25.24 6.20
C ILE A 390 -6.44 24.10 6.53
N ALA A 391 -6.81 23.26 5.56
CA ALA A 391 -7.66 22.09 5.80
C ALA A 391 -7.00 21.11 6.79
N ALA A 392 -5.71 20.80 6.58
CA ALA A 392 -4.90 20.00 7.49
C ALA A 392 -4.95 20.56 8.92
N GLY A 393 -4.77 21.88 9.07
CA GLY A 393 -4.78 22.52 10.38
C GLY A 393 -6.16 22.56 11.03
N ALA A 394 -7.20 22.88 10.27
CA ALA A 394 -8.57 23.00 10.75
C ALA A 394 -9.17 21.65 11.19
N PHE A 395 -8.80 20.56 10.51
CA PHE A 395 -9.29 19.21 10.80
C PHE A 395 -8.29 18.35 11.57
N GLY A 396 -7.08 18.85 11.85
CA GLY A 396 -6.02 18.06 12.49
C GLY A 396 -6.41 17.42 13.83
N TRP A 397 -7.16 18.17 14.64
CA TRP A 397 -7.68 17.72 15.94
C TRP A 397 -8.68 16.56 15.85
N LEU A 398 -9.32 16.34 14.69
CA LEU A 398 -10.19 15.19 14.48
C LEU A 398 -9.42 13.88 14.50
N THR A 399 -8.14 13.89 14.12
CA THR A 399 -7.27 12.70 14.22
C THR A 399 -7.09 12.25 15.66
N SER A 400 -7.07 13.20 16.60
CA SER A 400 -6.97 12.92 18.04
C SER A 400 -8.24 12.24 18.56
N LEU A 401 -9.40 12.57 17.98
CA LEU A 401 -10.71 11.96 18.30
C LEU A 401 -10.94 10.63 17.59
N PHE A 402 -10.56 10.57 16.33
CA PHE A 402 -10.81 9.44 15.46
C PHE A 402 -9.51 9.19 14.71
N PRO A 403 -8.59 8.36 15.25
CA PRO A 403 -7.33 8.05 14.58
C PRO A 403 -7.48 7.51 13.15
N LEU A 404 -8.67 7.02 12.80
CA LEU A 404 -9.04 6.59 11.46
C LEU A 404 -9.31 7.76 10.49
N LEU A 405 -9.68 8.94 10.98
CA LEU A 405 -9.86 10.19 10.23
C LEU A 405 -8.58 11.03 10.32
N ALA A 406 -7.51 10.52 9.72
CA ALA A 406 -6.21 11.17 9.75
C ALA A 406 -6.20 12.53 9.01
N ALA A 407 -5.61 13.54 9.64
CA ALA A 407 -5.50 14.94 9.16
C ALA A 407 -5.00 15.06 7.71
N GLY A 408 -4.06 14.18 7.34
CA GLY A 408 -3.50 14.10 6.00
C GLY A 408 -4.52 13.77 4.94
N TRP A 409 -5.59 13.04 5.23
CA TRP A 409 -6.66 12.78 4.24
C TRP A 409 -7.41 14.05 3.86
N PHE A 410 -7.66 14.95 4.83
CA PHE A 410 -8.26 16.25 4.53
C PHE A 410 -7.33 17.13 3.70
N ALA A 411 -6.03 17.13 4.04
CA ALA A 411 -5.01 17.83 3.28
C ALA A 411 -4.92 17.31 1.84
N GLY A 412 -4.83 15.98 1.68
CA GLY A 412 -4.72 15.31 0.39
C GLY A 412 -5.96 15.49 -0.48
N TYR A 413 -7.17 15.41 0.09
CA TYR A 413 -8.40 15.65 -0.65
C TYR A 413 -8.48 17.07 -1.22
N VAL A 414 -8.04 18.08 -0.46
CA VAL A 414 -7.99 19.46 -0.95
C VAL A 414 -6.84 19.63 -1.95
N GLU A 415 -5.70 18.97 -1.73
CA GLU A 415 -4.53 19.02 -2.60
C GLU A 415 -4.82 18.46 -4.00
N LEU A 416 -5.63 17.38 -4.09
CA LEU A 416 -6.07 16.78 -5.35
C LEU A 416 -6.92 17.72 -6.23
N ARG A 417 -7.37 18.88 -5.72
CA ARG A 417 -7.99 19.92 -6.55
C ARG A 417 -6.97 20.76 -7.32
N TYR A 418 -5.70 20.68 -6.95
CA TYR A 418 -4.61 21.47 -7.53
C TYR A 418 -3.60 20.60 -8.28
N ILE A 419 -3.61 19.30 -8.02
CA ILE A 419 -2.63 18.36 -8.55
C ILE A 419 -3.41 17.19 -9.16
N SER A 420 -3.08 16.83 -10.39
CA SER A 420 -3.48 15.55 -10.97
C SER A 420 -2.39 14.53 -10.66
N VAL A 421 -2.81 13.36 -10.17
CA VAL A 421 -1.90 12.25 -9.87
C VAL A 421 -2.11 11.21 -10.94
N ASN A 422 -1.02 10.87 -11.61
CA ASN A 422 -1.02 9.92 -12.72
C ASN A 422 -0.32 8.64 -12.32
N ILE A 423 -0.72 7.53 -12.91
CA ILE A 423 -0.09 6.23 -12.69
C ILE A 423 1.37 6.26 -13.20
N SER A 424 1.64 7.01 -14.27
CA SER A 424 2.98 7.20 -14.83
C SER A 424 3.98 7.83 -13.84
N ASP A 425 3.49 8.56 -12.82
CA ASP A 425 4.34 9.13 -11.78
C ASP A 425 5.17 8.07 -11.05
N ILE A 426 4.68 6.83 -10.98
CA ILE A 426 5.40 5.70 -10.35
C ILE A 426 6.64 5.33 -11.16
N GLY A 427 6.52 5.29 -12.49
CA GLY A 427 7.65 5.03 -13.38
C GLY A 427 8.72 6.11 -13.23
N THR A 428 8.31 7.37 -13.24
CA THR A 428 9.22 8.51 -12.98
C THR A 428 9.90 8.42 -11.62
N LEU A 429 9.19 8.00 -10.56
CA LEU A 429 9.80 7.80 -9.24
C LEU A 429 10.80 6.64 -9.23
N ASN A 430 10.50 5.53 -9.90
CA ASN A 430 11.41 4.39 -10.00
C ASN A 430 12.69 4.77 -10.73
N GLU A 431 12.59 5.48 -11.86
CA GLU A 431 13.75 6.04 -12.58
C GLU A 431 14.62 6.93 -11.68
N ILE A 432 14.00 7.80 -10.87
CA ILE A 432 14.73 8.65 -9.91
C ILE A 432 15.40 7.81 -8.81
N LEU A 433 14.76 6.74 -8.33
CA LEU A 433 15.29 5.88 -7.27
C LEU A 433 16.40 4.94 -7.75
N ASN A 434 16.42 4.58 -9.04
CA ASN A 434 17.47 3.77 -9.64
C ASN A 434 18.75 4.56 -9.93
N ASP A 435 18.70 5.89 -9.85
CA ASP A 435 19.88 6.76 -9.93
C ASP A 435 20.75 6.62 -8.66
N GLN A 436 21.81 5.82 -8.75
CA GLN A 436 22.76 5.60 -7.66
C GLN A 436 23.94 6.59 -7.66
N GLU A 437 24.03 7.48 -8.65
CA GLU A 437 25.14 8.41 -8.81
C GLU A 437 24.87 9.76 -8.13
N SER A 438 23.61 10.17 -8.10
CA SER A 438 23.20 11.46 -7.57
C SER A 438 23.18 11.52 -6.02
N PRO A 439 23.46 12.68 -5.40
CA PRO A 439 23.29 12.88 -3.97
C PRO A 439 21.83 12.71 -3.51
N ILE A 440 21.62 12.15 -2.31
CA ILE A 440 20.27 11.90 -1.74
C ILE A 440 19.38 13.16 -1.74
N LEU A 441 19.95 14.33 -1.48
CA LEU A 441 19.19 15.59 -1.47
C LEU A 441 18.63 15.94 -2.85
N ASP A 442 19.36 15.62 -3.92
CA ASP A 442 18.93 15.86 -5.29
C ASP A 442 17.84 14.85 -5.70
N LEU A 443 17.98 13.57 -5.30
CA LEU A 443 16.92 12.58 -5.46
C LEU A 443 15.63 13.06 -4.79
N VAL A 444 15.70 13.48 -3.52
CA VAL A 444 14.53 13.96 -2.78
C VAL A 444 13.92 15.19 -3.44
N ASN A 445 14.72 16.14 -3.91
CA ASN A 445 14.20 17.31 -4.62
C ASN A 445 13.50 16.95 -5.92
N ARG A 446 14.04 16.01 -6.70
CA ARG A 446 13.42 15.49 -7.93
C ARG A 446 12.11 14.76 -7.61
N MET A 447 12.10 13.88 -6.62
CA MET A 447 10.89 13.17 -6.18
C MET A 447 9.79 14.16 -5.74
N ARG A 448 10.14 15.24 -5.05
CA ARG A 448 9.17 16.28 -4.63
C ARG A 448 8.49 17.03 -5.78
N GLN A 449 9.04 16.97 -6.98
CA GLN A 449 8.43 17.54 -8.18
C GLN A 449 7.38 16.62 -8.78
N VAL A 450 7.42 15.32 -8.46
CA VAL A 450 6.43 14.34 -8.93
C VAL A 450 5.12 14.51 -8.15
N PRO A 451 3.95 14.70 -8.81
CA PRO A 451 2.67 14.95 -8.15
C PRO A 451 2.29 13.86 -7.13
N LEU A 452 2.44 12.58 -7.48
CA LEU A 452 2.20 11.46 -6.59
C LEU A 452 3.02 11.54 -5.29
N PHE A 453 4.34 11.69 -5.40
CA PHE A 453 5.21 11.74 -4.23
C PHE A 453 4.94 12.99 -3.39
N ARG A 454 4.66 14.13 -4.04
CA ARG A 454 4.24 15.34 -3.34
C ARG A 454 2.97 15.10 -2.53
N LEU A 455 1.95 14.44 -3.11
CA LEU A 455 0.71 14.12 -2.40
C LEU A 455 0.98 13.23 -1.19
N ILE A 456 1.72 12.12 -1.39
CA ILE A 456 2.07 11.18 -0.32
C ILE A 456 2.83 11.91 0.80
N LEU A 457 3.80 12.75 0.44
CA LEU A 457 4.59 13.53 1.39
C LEU A 457 3.72 14.52 2.17
N VAL A 458 2.78 15.20 1.52
CA VAL A 458 1.81 16.11 2.16
C VAL A 458 0.96 15.34 3.17
N VAL A 459 0.35 14.22 2.77
CA VAL A 459 -0.48 13.38 3.64
C VAL A 459 0.34 12.86 4.83
N ALA A 460 1.53 12.32 4.56
CA ALA A 460 2.40 11.73 5.58
C ALA A 460 2.88 12.76 6.60
N LEU A 461 3.45 13.88 6.16
CA LEU A 461 3.96 14.92 7.06
C LEU A 461 2.83 15.61 7.84
N THR A 462 1.63 15.73 7.25
CA THR A 462 0.45 16.20 7.98
C THR A 462 0.07 15.26 9.12
N ASN A 463 0.05 13.95 8.86
CA ASN A 463 -0.25 12.93 9.87
C ASN A 463 0.80 12.91 10.97
N VAL A 464 2.09 13.00 10.61
CA VAL A 464 3.19 13.15 11.58
C VAL A 464 3.00 14.42 12.41
N GLY A 465 2.65 15.55 11.80
CA GLY A 465 2.40 16.80 12.50
C GLY A 465 1.24 16.72 13.49
N SER A 466 0.14 16.08 13.08
CA SER A 466 -1.02 15.86 13.96
C SER A 466 -0.71 14.87 15.11
N ALA A 467 0.07 13.83 14.84
CA ALA A 467 0.53 12.89 15.86
C ALA A 467 1.45 13.59 16.89
N ILE A 468 2.42 14.37 16.43
CA ILE A 468 3.30 15.16 17.30
C ILE A 468 2.47 16.18 18.09
N ALA A 469 1.52 16.87 17.45
CA ALA A 469 0.62 17.79 18.12
C ALA A 469 -0.14 17.13 19.27
N SER A 470 -0.75 15.98 19.00
CA SER A 470 -1.69 15.32 19.91
C SER A 470 -1.00 14.53 21.02
N TYR A 471 0.11 13.87 20.71
CA TYR A 471 0.76 12.91 21.61
C TYR A 471 2.03 13.44 22.26
N VAL A 472 2.59 14.54 21.75
CA VAL A 472 3.82 15.14 22.27
C VAL A 472 3.55 16.53 22.79
N VAL A 473 3.19 17.46 21.91
CA VAL A 473 3.14 18.88 22.26
C VAL A 473 1.95 19.21 23.15
N PHE A 474 0.76 18.66 22.87
CA PHE A 474 -0.42 18.90 23.70
C PHE A 474 -0.24 18.40 25.14
N PRO A 475 0.23 17.16 25.41
CA PRO A 475 0.59 16.72 26.75
C PRO A 475 1.64 17.60 27.44
N LEU A 476 2.69 18.03 26.73
CA LEU A 476 3.72 18.92 27.29
C LEU A 476 3.18 20.31 27.66
N LEU A 477 2.17 20.80 26.94
CA LEU A 477 1.52 22.06 27.25
C LEU A 477 0.46 21.94 28.35
N LEU A 478 -0.03 20.73 28.62
CA LEU A 478 -1.13 20.48 29.55
C LEU A 478 -0.87 21.04 30.97
N PRO A 479 0.33 20.87 31.58
CA PRO A 479 0.63 21.47 32.89
C PRO A 479 0.51 23.00 32.90
N TYR A 480 0.91 23.65 31.81
CA TYR A 480 0.89 25.11 31.66
C TYR A 480 -0.52 25.63 31.36
N ILE A 481 -1.29 24.89 30.55
CA ILE A 481 -2.67 25.24 30.20
C ILE A 481 -3.60 25.06 31.41
N SER A 482 -3.31 24.08 32.25
CA SER A 482 -4.08 23.74 33.46
C SER A 482 -3.55 24.41 34.74
N SER A 483 -2.67 25.42 34.64
CA SER A 483 -2.12 26.13 35.81
C SER A 483 -3.20 26.61 36.77
N ASP A 484 -4.32 27.09 36.23
CA ASP A 484 -5.42 27.71 36.99
C ASP A 484 -6.19 26.69 37.85
N ILE A 485 -6.05 25.39 37.56
CA ILE A 485 -6.65 24.30 38.32
C ILE A 485 -5.62 23.49 39.12
N GLY A 486 -4.36 23.94 39.19
CA GLY A 486 -3.28 23.22 39.88
C GLY A 486 -2.49 22.26 38.99
N GLY A 487 -2.44 22.51 37.69
CA GLY A 487 -1.66 21.72 36.74
C GLY A 487 -2.19 20.29 36.57
N MET A 488 -1.26 19.35 36.38
CA MET A 488 -1.57 17.92 36.19
C MET A 488 -2.32 17.31 37.38
N GLU A 489 -2.00 17.72 38.60
CA GLU A 489 -2.70 17.22 39.81
C GLU A 489 -4.15 17.69 39.85
N GLY A 490 -4.40 18.91 39.37
CA GLY A 490 -5.74 19.46 39.19
C GLY A 490 -6.59 18.65 38.22
N VAL A 491 -6.03 18.38 37.03
CA VAL A 491 -6.68 17.56 36.00
C VAL A 491 -6.98 16.15 36.53
N SER A 492 -6.00 15.50 37.16
CA SER A 492 -6.17 14.17 37.76
C SER A 492 -7.27 14.15 38.83
N ARG A 493 -7.32 15.17 39.70
CA ARG A 493 -8.37 15.30 40.72
C ARG A 493 -9.76 15.42 40.11
N LEU A 494 -9.91 16.25 39.08
CA LEU A 494 -11.17 16.43 38.37
C LEU A 494 -11.61 15.13 37.68
N LEU A 495 -10.69 14.39 37.05
CA LEU A 495 -11.01 13.10 36.46
C LEU A 495 -11.50 12.10 37.51
N TRP A 496 -10.79 11.96 38.64
CA TRP A 496 -11.21 11.08 39.74
C TRP A 496 -12.54 11.49 40.36
N GLN A 497 -12.77 12.78 40.52
CA GLN A 497 -14.05 13.30 40.99
C GLN A 497 -15.17 13.00 39.99
N GLY A 498 -14.92 13.19 38.69
CA GLY A 498 -15.86 12.84 37.63
C GLY A 498 -16.17 11.35 37.58
N VAL A 499 -15.21 10.47 37.87
CA VAL A 499 -15.45 9.03 38.00
C VAL A 499 -16.37 8.77 39.19
N ARG A 500 -16.14 9.42 40.33
CA ARG A 500 -16.97 9.27 41.53
C ARG A 500 -18.39 9.77 41.31
N GLU A 501 -18.57 10.96 40.73
CA GLU A 501 -19.90 11.50 40.43
C GLU A 501 -20.61 10.68 39.34
N GLY A 502 -19.91 10.33 38.26
CA GLY A 502 -20.46 9.48 37.20
C GLY A 502 -20.91 8.11 37.71
N THR A 503 -20.14 7.48 38.60
CA THR A 503 -20.53 6.21 39.23
C THR A 503 -21.71 6.38 40.18
N GLN A 504 -21.79 7.47 40.94
CA GLN A 504 -22.96 7.77 41.78
C GLN A 504 -24.24 8.00 40.96
N ILE A 505 -24.15 8.70 39.83
CA ILE A 505 -25.27 8.89 38.91
C ILE A 505 -25.70 7.54 38.29
N LEU A 506 -24.75 6.73 37.84
CA LEU A 506 -25.05 5.42 37.25
C LEU A 506 -25.66 4.43 38.26
N VAL A 507 -25.14 4.41 39.49
CA VAL A 507 -25.62 3.53 40.57
C VAL A 507 -26.90 4.06 41.21
N GLY A 508 -27.19 5.36 41.12
CA GLY A 508 -28.43 5.96 41.60
C GLY A 508 -29.58 5.99 40.58
N VAL A 509 -29.31 5.63 39.32
CA VAL A 509 -30.29 5.54 38.22
C VAL A 509 -30.65 4.08 37.88
N LEU A 510 -29.90 3.10 38.39
CA LEU A 510 -30.29 1.69 38.50
C LEU A 510 -30.97 1.43 39.85
#